data_AF-A0A1V5JU50-F1
#
_entry.id   AF-A0A1V5JU50-F1
#
_cell.length_a   1.000
_cell.length_b   1.000
_cell.length_c   1.000
_cell.angle_alpha   90.00
_cell.angle_beta   90.00
_cell.angle_gamma   90.00
#
_symmetry.space_group_name_H-M   'P 1'
#
loop_
_entity.id
_entity.type
_entity.pdbx_description
1 polymer ?
#
loop_
_entity_poly.entity_id
_entity_poly.type
_entity_poly.pdbx_seq_one_letter_code
_entity_poly.pdbx_strand_id
1 'polypeptide(L)'
;MKRLKVKNHALTLSELRNLVEKVHGSLRLFMGEETLADRIDRDVPIFEFRPNALIALSLPFDFLEEEEMAKVFRKAQEELLTPYGLRSLSFRHPAFKKRYLGNEKQRDMAYHQGTVWAFLFLPFVKLYLKLYRRKKSPVELRREISGWIWRLRNGFLKGHIASVAEVWDGEDPHFPKGAPAQGWSVFALLEIEEILQKL
;
A
#
# COMPACT_ATOMS: atom_id res chain seq x y z
N MET A 1 17.92 21.54 -6.02
CA MET A 1 16.62 22.08 -5.55
C MET A 1 16.79 23.38 -4.77
N LYS A 2 16.01 24.46 -5.04
CA LYS A 2 15.99 25.66 -4.17
C LYS A 2 15.20 25.33 -2.89
N ARG A 3 15.84 25.40 -1.72
CA ARG A 3 15.18 25.18 -0.42
C ARG A 3 14.12 26.25 -0.16
N LEU A 4 12.93 25.85 0.27
CA LEU A 4 11.90 26.77 0.76
C LEU A 4 12.44 27.47 2.02
N LYS A 5 12.61 28.80 1.96
CA LYS A 5 12.91 29.61 3.14
C LYS A 5 11.60 29.86 3.88
N VAL A 6 11.28 29.01 4.84
CA VAL A 6 10.14 29.23 5.74
C VAL A 6 10.57 30.26 6.80
N LYS A 7 10.00 31.47 6.76
CA LYS A 7 10.40 32.58 7.63
C LYS A 7 9.81 32.51 9.04
N ASN A 8 8.74 31.74 9.27
CA ASN A 8 8.06 31.54 10.55
C ASN A 8 7.51 30.10 10.64
N HIS A 9 7.36 29.55 11.85
CA HIS A 9 6.82 28.20 12.08
C HIS A 9 5.34 28.02 11.66
N ALA A 10 4.70 29.03 11.08
CA ALA A 10 3.34 29.00 10.57
C ALA A 10 3.32 29.43 9.09
N LEU A 11 2.97 28.49 8.21
CA LEU A 11 2.54 28.80 6.84
C LEU A 11 1.04 29.08 6.85
N THR A 12 0.62 30.12 6.14
CA THR A 12 -0.80 30.39 5.89
C THR A 12 -1.38 29.40 4.87
N LEU A 13 -2.70 29.22 4.84
CA LEU A 13 -3.37 28.41 3.82
C LEU A 13 -3.09 28.93 2.38
N SER A 14 -2.93 30.24 2.21
CA SER A 14 -2.55 30.83 0.92
C SER A 14 -1.15 30.40 0.49
N GLU A 15 -0.19 30.41 1.42
CA GLU A 15 1.17 29.95 1.15
C GLU A 15 1.23 28.45 0.86
N LEU A 16 0.42 27.63 1.55
CA LEU A 16 0.29 26.21 1.26
C LEU A 16 -0.33 25.95 -0.12
N ARG A 17 -1.34 26.72 -0.53
CA ARG A 17 -1.91 26.62 -1.89
C ARG A 17 -0.86 26.86 -2.97
N ASN A 18 0.06 27.81 -2.75
CA ASN A 18 1.17 28.07 -3.67
C ASN A 18 2.20 26.92 -3.75
N LEU A 19 2.11 25.92 -2.87
CA LEU A 19 2.94 24.71 -2.94
C LEU A 19 2.30 23.59 -3.74
N VAL A 20 0.99 23.62 -4.02
CA VAL A 20 0.29 22.52 -4.72
C VAL A 20 0.92 22.22 -6.07
N GLU A 21 1.13 23.25 -6.90
CA GLU A 21 1.79 23.11 -8.20
C GLU A 21 3.23 22.60 -8.10
N LYS A 22 3.95 23.01 -7.04
CA LYS A 22 5.33 22.55 -6.79
C LYS A 22 5.35 21.09 -6.36
N VAL A 23 4.40 20.67 -5.52
CA VAL A 23 4.24 19.27 -5.11
C VAL A 23 3.90 18.43 -6.32
N HIS A 24 2.90 18.82 -7.10
CA HIS A 24 2.50 18.12 -8.32
C HIS A 24 3.66 17.98 -9.31
N GLY A 25 4.40 19.07 -9.57
CA GLY A 25 5.60 19.04 -10.40
C GLY A 25 6.70 18.12 -9.85
N SER A 26 6.85 18.05 -8.52
CA SER A 26 7.86 17.20 -7.87
C SER A 26 7.51 15.71 -7.88
N LEU A 27 6.23 15.33 -7.98
CA LEU A 27 5.82 13.91 -8.05
C LEU A 27 6.37 13.23 -9.30
N ARG A 28 6.59 14.00 -10.38
CA ARG A 28 7.25 13.50 -11.60
C ARG A 28 8.68 13.00 -11.38
N LEU A 29 9.35 13.43 -10.31
CA LEU A 29 10.71 12.96 -9.97
C LEU A 29 10.72 11.50 -9.55
N PHE A 30 9.57 10.94 -9.18
CA PHE A 30 9.43 9.53 -8.82
C PHE A 30 9.12 8.65 -10.03
N MET A 31 8.92 9.22 -11.22
CA MET A 31 8.56 8.44 -12.41
C MET A 31 9.69 7.53 -12.87
N GLY A 32 9.36 6.27 -13.12
CA GLY A 32 10.21 5.30 -13.81
C GLY A 32 9.46 4.60 -14.93
N GLU A 33 10.14 3.71 -15.67
CA GLU A 33 9.56 3.03 -16.83
C GLU A 33 8.47 2.02 -16.45
N GLU A 34 8.70 1.26 -15.37
CA GLU A 34 7.77 0.19 -14.93
C GLU A 34 6.95 0.55 -13.68
N THR A 35 7.46 1.46 -12.85
CA THR A 35 6.86 1.81 -11.57
C THR A 35 7.39 3.15 -11.05
N LEU A 36 6.81 3.62 -9.95
CA LEU A 36 7.32 4.76 -9.22
C LEU A 36 8.52 4.36 -8.36
N ALA A 37 9.52 5.23 -8.29
CA ALA A 37 10.55 5.16 -7.28
C ALA A 37 9.92 5.15 -5.88
N ASP A 38 10.47 4.35 -4.98
CA ASP A 38 10.01 4.30 -3.60
C ASP A 38 10.45 5.53 -2.79
N ARG A 39 11.65 6.02 -3.12
CA ARG A 39 12.26 7.19 -2.49
C ARG A 39 13.19 7.90 -3.46
N ILE A 40 13.55 9.13 -3.10
CA ILE A 40 14.63 9.88 -3.73
C ILE A 40 15.75 10.01 -2.70
N ASP A 41 16.94 9.49 -3.01
CA ASP A 41 18.14 9.64 -2.19
C ASP A 41 19.14 10.53 -2.93
N ARG A 42 19.51 11.67 -2.34
CA ARG A 42 20.46 12.65 -2.93
C ARG A 42 20.16 12.98 -4.40
N ASP A 43 18.90 13.32 -4.69
CA ASP A 43 18.38 13.62 -6.04
C ASP A 43 18.38 12.42 -7.01
N VAL A 44 18.65 11.19 -6.53
CA VAL A 44 18.59 9.96 -7.32
C VAL A 44 17.32 9.18 -6.97
N PRO A 45 16.44 8.88 -7.94
CA PRO A 45 15.29 8.01 -7.71
C PRO A 45 15.73 6.57 -7.47
N ILE A 46 15.22 5.95 -6.40
CA ILE A 46 15.51 4.57 -6.05
C ILE A 46 14.30 3.68 -6.35
N PHE A 47 14.48 2.80 -7.33
CA PHE A 47 13.45 1.89 -7.82
C PHE A 47 13.48 0.55 -7.07
N GLU A 48 12.92 0.54 -5.88
CA GLU A 48 12.60 -0.68 -5.15
C GLU A 48 11.08 -0.88 -5.21
N PHE A 49 10.60 -1.93 -5.86
CA PHE A 49 9.16 -2.08 -6.00
C PHE A 49 8.50 -2.44 -4.66
N ARG A 50 7.73 -1.48 -4.13
CA ARG A 50 7.20 -1.44 -2.77
C ARG A 50 5.78 -0.87 -2.78
N PRO A 51 4.97 -1.13 -1.74
CA PRO A 51 3.57 -0.74 -1.72
C PRO A 51 3.31 0.76 -1.48
N ASN A 52 4.36 1.56 -1.23
CA ASN A 52 4.24 3.00 -0.98
C ASN A 52 3.61 3.75 -2.17
N ALA A 53 3.91 3.33 -3.40
CA ALA A 53 3.27 3.85 -4.60
C ALA A 53 1.73 3.67 -4.58
N LEU A 54 1.25 2.55 -4.05
CA LEU A 54 -0.19 2.29 -3.94
C LEU A 54 -0.86 3.25 -2.97
N ILE A 55 -0.20 3.57 -1.85
CA ILE A 55 -0.70 4.55 -0.89
C ILE A 55 -0.87 5.90 -1.60
N ALA A 56 0.17 6.38 -2.29
CA ALA A 56 0.13 7.65 -3.00
C ALA A 56 -0.99 7.68 -4.07
N LEU A 57 -1.10 6.64 -4.89
CA LEU A 57 -2.09 6.57 -5.97
C LEU A 57 -3.53 6.34 -5.47
N SER A 58 -3.70 5.82 -4.25
CA SER A 58 -5.02 5.62 -3.63
C SER A 58 -5.67 6.88 -3.08
N LEU A 59 -4.92 8.00 -2.99
CA LEU A 59 -5.41 9.27 -2.48
C LEU A 59 -6.53 9.85 -3.36
N PRO A 60 -7.39 10.76 -2.86
CA PRO A 60 -8.56 11.27 -3.60
C PRO A 60 -8.20 12.25 -4.74
N PHE A 61 -6.93 12.35 -5.10
CA PHE A 61 -6.42 13.16 -6.20
C PHE A 61 -5.52 12.31 -7.09
N ASP A 62 -5.39 12.73 -8.35
CA ASP A 62 -4.59 12.06 -9.36
C ASP A 62 -3.40 12.93 -9.73
N PHE A 63 -2.26 12.28 -9.93
CA PHE A 63 -1.03 12.90 -10.41
C PHE A 63 -0.33 12.09 -11.52
N LEU A 64 -0.93 10.94 -11.87
CA LEU A 64 -0.56 10.09 -12.99
C LEU A 64 -1.78 9.86 -13.87
N GLU A 65 -1.52 9.52 -15.13
CA GLU A 65 -2.58 9.10 -16.03
C GLU A 65 -3.11 7.71 -15.64
N GLU A 66 -4.36 7.43 -16.01
CA GLU A 66 -5.05 6.19 -15.64
C GLU A 66 -4.28 4.93 -16.08
N GLU A 67 -3.65 4.96 -17.26
CA GLU A 67 -2.85 3.85 -17.80
C GLU A 67 -1.58 3.60 -16.96
N GLU A 68 -0.93 4.66 -16.47
CA GLU A 68 0.26 4.55 -15.61
C GLU A 68 -0.10 3.98 -14.25
N MET A 69 -1.21 4.45 -13.67
CA MET A 69 -1.76 3.89 -12.43
C MET A 69 -2.12 2.40 -12.60
N ALA A 70 -2.71 2.02 -13.73
CA ALA A 70 -3.05 0.64 -14.02
C ALA A 70 -1.81 -0.25 -14.14
N LYS A 71 -0.71 0.23 -14.71
CA LYS A 71 0.57 -0.50 -14.75
C LYS A 71 1.10 -0.80 -13.34
N VAL A 72 1.15 0.23 -12.47
CA VAL A 72 1.60 0.06 -11.08
C VAL A 72 0.69 -0.92 -10.32
N PHE A 73 -0.62 -0.81 -10.50
CA PHE A 73 -1.59 -1.70 -9.86
C PHE A 73 -1.42 -3.16 -10.30
N ARG A 74 -1.29 -3.44 -11.60
CA ARG A 74 -1.06 -4.80 -12.13
C ARG A 74 0.22 -5.41 -11.56
N LYS A 75 1.33 -4.66 -11.57
CA LYS A 75 2.59 -5.13 -11.00
C LYS A 75 2.47 -5.42 -9.50
N ALA A 76 1.72 -4.61 -8.76
CA ALA A 76 1.49 -4.85 -7.33
C ALA A 76 0.65 -6.10 -7.08
N GLN A 77 -0.35 -6.34 -7.91
CA GLN A 77 -1.14 -7.56 -7.86
C GLN A 77 -0.29 -8.81 -8.12
N GLU A 78 0.68 -8.73 -9.03
CA GLU A 78 1.59 -9.84 -9.38
C GLU A 78 2.68 -10.07 -8.32
N GLU A 79 3.28 -9.01 -7.78
CA GLU A 79 4.48 -9.14 -6.96
C GLU A 79 4.27 -8.92 -5.45
N LEU A 80 3.28 -8.12 -5.06
CA LEU A 80 3.11 -7.71 -3.66
C LEU A 80 1.90 -8.35 -3.00
N LEU A 81 0.81 -8.58 -3.74
CA LEU A 81 -0.43 -9.10 -3.18
C LEU A 81 -0.26 -10.53 -2.64
N THR A 82 -0.83 -10.76 -1.46
CA THR A 82 -0.88 -12.06 -0.79
C THR A 82 -2.26 -12.26 -0.14
N PRO A 83 -2.59 -13.46 0.35
CA PRO A 83 -3.87 -13.72 1.01
C PRO A 83 -4.10 -12.97 2.33
N TYR A 84 -3.08 -12.33 2.92
CA TYR A 84 -3.15 -11.64 4.21
C TYR A 84 -2.77 -10.16 4.15
N GLY A 85 -2.38 -9.65 2.99
CA GLY A 85 -1.96 -8.26 2.81
C GLY A 85 -1.01 -8.10 1.64
N LEU A 86 -0.25 -7.01 1.63
CA LEU A 86 0.80 -6.79 0.63
C LEU A 86 2.20 -6.91 1.25
N ARG A 87 3.14 -7.46 0.49
CA ARG A 87 4.56 -7.47 0.83
C ARG A 87 5.09 -6.04 0.86
N SER A 88 5.96 -5.76 1.83
CA SER A 88 6.67 -4.48 1.96
C SER A 88 7.79 -4.27 0.93
N LEU A 89 8.15 -5.31 0.18
CA LEU A 89 9.13 -5.32 -0.91
C LEU A 89 8.80 -6.46 -1.87
N SER A 90 8.99 -6.25 -3.18
CA SER A 90 8.85 -7.30 -4.20
C SER A 90 9.66 -8.55 -3.85
N PHE A 91 9.04 -9.73 -4.02
CA PHE A 91 9.71 -11.01 -3.81
C PHE A 91 10.86 -11.24 -4.82
N ARG A 92 10.90 -10.48 -5.92
CA ARG A 92 11.96 -10.54 -6.93
C ARG A 92 13.19 -9.73 -6.53
N HIS A 93 13.07 -8.85 -5.53
CA HIS A 93 14.17 -8.00 -5.12
C HIS A 93 15.23 -8.80 -4.32
N PRO A 94 16.54 -8.63 -4.58
CA PRO A 94 17.59 -9.39 -3.89
C PRO A 94 17.60 -9.23 -2.35
N ALA A 95 17.14 -8.09 -1.86
CA ALA A 95 17.03 -7.82 -0.42
C ALA A 95 15.81 -8.48 0.25
N PHE A 96 14.93 -9.15 -0.51
CA PHE A 96 13.73 -9.78 0.01
C PHE A 96 14.03 -10.82 1.10
N LYS A 97 13.34 -10.70 2.22
CA LYS A 97 13.38 -11.59 3.37
C LYS A 97 12.07 -12.38 3.40
N LYS A 98 12.21 -13.66 3.09
CA LYS A 98 11.11 -14.64 3.07
C LYS A 98 10.38 -14.73 4.40
N ARG A 99 11.11 -14.66 5.52
CA ARG A 99 10.58 -14.91 6.86
C ARG A 99 10.89 -13.79 7.84
N TYR A 100 9.89 -13.38 8.61
CA TYR A 100 9.99 -12.53 9.80
C TYR A 100 10.10 -13.44 11.03
N LEU A 101 11.32 -13.87 11.37
CA LEU A 101 11.62 -14.83 12.43
C LEU A 101 13.02 -14.56 13.00
N GLY A 102 13.30 -15.14 14.18
CA GLY A 102 14.60 -15.03 14.84
C GLY A 102 14.63 -13.98 15.95
N ASN A 103 15.83 -13.55 16.32
CA ASN A 103 16.04 -12.51 17.33
C ASN A 103 15.57 -11.14 16.85
N GLU A 104 15.58 -10.15 17.74
CA GLU A 104 15.14 -8.78 17.45
C GLU A 104 15.80 -8.20 16.20
N LYS A 105 17.13 -8.24 16.12
CA LYS A 105 17.89 -7.74 14.96
C LYS A 105 17.46 -8.41 13.64
N GLN A 106 17.25 -9.73 13.65
CA GLN A 106 16.81 -10.47 12.45
C GLN A 106 15.41 -10.06 12.03
N ARG A 107 14.51 -9.87 13.00
CA ARG A 107 13.15 -9.40 12.76
C ARG A 107 13.15 -7.97 12.21
N ASP A 108 13.91 -7.06 12.80
CA ASP A 108 14.04 -5.67 12.33
C ASP A 108 14.53 -5.62 10.88
N MET A 109 15.52 -6.44 10.54
CA MET A 109 16.03 -6.54 9.17
C MET A 109 14.99 -7.07 8.17
N ALA A 110 14.00 -7.84 8.60
CA ALA A 110 12.94 -8.39 7.75
C ALA A 110 11.67 -7.53 7.71
N TYR A 111 11.42 -6.74 8.76
CA TYR A 111 10.16 -6.04 9.05
C TYR A 111 9.61 -5.19 7.88
N HIS A 112 10.51 -4.59 7.10
CA HIS A 112 10.19 -3.83 5.89
C HIS A 112 10.90 -4.35 4.63
N GLN A 113 11.34 -5.61 4.63
CA GLN A 113 12.06 -6.22 3.51
C GLN A 113 11.33 -7.43 2.94
N GLY A 114 10.00 -7.42 2.91
CA GLY A 114 9.20 -8.50 2.33
C GLY A 114 8.07 -8.99 3.22
N THR A 115 8.14 -8.71 4.52
CA THR A 115 7.03 -8.92 5.47
C THR A 115 5.72 -8.36 4.91
N VAL A 116 4.65 -9.12 5.09
CA VAL A 116 3.30 -8.82 4.59
C VAL A 116 2.53 -8.01 5.62
N TRP A 117 1.86 -6.95 5.17
CA TRP A 117 1.09 -6.04 6.00
C TRP A 117 -0.38 -6.00 5.58
N ALA A 118 -1.30 -6.28 6.50
CA ALA A 118 -2.73 -6.35 6.20
C ALA A 118 -3.33 -4.97 5.88
N PHE A 119 -2.89 -3.90 6.55
CA PHE A 119 -3.46 -2.57 6.34
C PHE A 119 -3.33 -2.06 4.90
N LEU A 120 -2.34 -2.58 4.15
CA LEU A 120 -2.09 -2.23 2.75
C LEU A 120 -3.17 -2.73 1.79
N PHE A 121 -4.09 -3.61 2.22
CA PHE A 121 -5.26 -3.93 1.43
C PHE A 121 -6.11 -2.69 1.13
N LEU A 122 -6.20 -1.74 2.07
CA LEU A 122 -7.04 -0.56 1.90
C LEU A 122 -6.56 0.34 0.73
N PRO A 123 -5.30 0.80 0.67
CA PRO A 123 -4.82 1.56 -0.47
C PRO A 123 -4.90 0.75 -1.79
N PHE A 124 -4.65 -0.56 -1.74
CA PHE A 124 -4.80 -1.43 -2.91
C PHE A 124 -6.25 -1.45 -3.45
N VAL A 125 -7.24 -1.64 -2.58
CA VAL A 125 -8.68 -1.63 -2.94
C VAL A 125 -9.12 -0.24 -3.41
N LYS A 126 -8.65 0.83 -2.78
CA LYS A 126 -8.97 2.21 -3.19
C LYS A 126 -8.43 2.53 -4.59
N LEU A 127 -7.19 2.12 -4.89
CA LEU A 127 -6.63 2.26 -6.23
C LEU A 127 -7.39 1.42 -7.26
N TYR A 128 -7.75 0.19 -6.92
CA TYR A 128 -8.59 -0.65 -7.78
C TYR A 128 -9.93 0.02 -8.12
N LEU A 129 -10.63 0.57 -7.12
CA LEU A 129 -11.89 1.27 -7.37
C LEU A 129 -11.71 2.53 -8.20
N LYS A 130 -10.62 3.28 -8.00
CA LYS A 130 -10.30 4.42 -8.85
C LYS A 130 -10.19 4.01 -10.33
N LEU A 131 -9.50 2.90 -10.62
CA LEU A 131 -9.26 2.41 -11.97
C LEU A 131 -10.47 1.74 -12.64
N TYR A 132 -11.31 1.03 -11.86
CA TYR A 132 -12.28 0.09 -12.43
C TYR A 132 -13.74 0.36 -12.06
N ARG A 133 -14.05 1.29 -11.14
CA ARG A 133 -15.44 1.55 -10.72
C ARG A 133 -16.37 1.99 -11.85
N ARG A 134 -15.84 2.63 -12.89
CA ARG A 134 -16.61 3.02 -14.09
C ARG A 134 -16.56 1.98 -15.22
N LYS A 135 -15.78 0.91 -15.06
CA LYS A 135 -15.49 -0.08 -16.10
C LYS A 135 -16.07 -1.46 -15.81
N LYS A 136 -16.41 -1.75 -14.56
CA LYS A 136 -16.92 -3.03 -14.09
C LYS A 136 -18.25 -2.86 -13.37
N SER A 137 -19.09 -3.89 -13.42
CA SER A 137 -20.34 -3.91 -12.65
C SER A 137 -20.06 -3.97 -11.14
N PRO A 138 -20.99 -3.49 -10.29
CA PRO A 138 -20.86 -3.62 -8.84
C PRO A 138 -20.65 -5.06 -8.36
N VAL A 139 -21.27 -6.03 -9.04
CA VAL A 139 -21.12 -7.47 -8.74
C VAL A 139 -19.68 -7.94 -8.96
N GLU A 140 -19.06 -7.55 -10.09
CA GLU A 140 -17.66 -7.87 -10.37
C GLU A 140 -16.72 -7.19 -9.39
N LEU A 141 -16.93 -5.92 -9.06
CA LEU A 141 -16.13 -5.20 -8.07
C LEU A 141 -16.20 -5.88 -6.70
N ARG A 142 -17.41 -6.22 -6.25
CA ARG A 142 -17.67 -6.91 -4.98
C ARG A 142 -16.96 -8.27 -4.93
N ARG A 143 -17.00 -9.04 -6.03
CA ARG A 143 -16.37 -10.36 -6.12
C ARG A 143 -14.84 -10.27 -5.98
N GLU A 144 -14.20 -9.37 -6.73
CA GLU A 144 -12.73 -9.21 -6.68
C GLU A 144 -12.26 -8.75 -5.30
N ILE A 145 -12.86 -7.69 -4.77
CA ILE A 145 -12.48 -7.13 -3.46
C ILE A 145 -12.72 -8.16 -2.35
N SER A 146 -13.87 -8.86 -2.36
CA SER A 146 -14.15 -9.92 -1.38
C SER A 146 -13.15 -11.07 -1.48
N GLY A 147 -12.69 -11.41 -2.68
CA GLY A 147 -11.69 -12.44 -2.90
C GLY A 147 -10.36 -12.13 -2.21
N TRP A 148 -9.91 -10.87 -2.25
CA TRP A 148 -8.64 -10.46 -1.65
C TRP A 148 -8.65 -10.53 -0.12
N ILE A 149 -9.75 -10.13 0.52
CA ILE A 149 -9.85 -10.14 1.99
C ILE A 149 -10.50 -11.42 2.55
N TRP A 150 -10.84 -12.38 1.69
CA TRP A 150 -11.60 -13.58 2.06
C TRP A 150 -10.97 -14.35 3.22
N ARG A 151 -9.64 -14.53 3.25
CA ARG A 151 -8.98 -15.30 4.31
C ARG A 151 -9.19 -14.69 5.69
N LEU A 152 -9.02 -13.36 5.80
CA LEU A 152 -9.25 -12.63 7.04
C LEU A 152 -10.74 -12.67 7.42
N ARG A 153 -11.64 -12.34 6.47
CA ARG A 153 -13.09 -12.39 6.68
C ARG A 153 -13.56 -13.76 7.17
N ASN A 154 -13.19 -14.83 6.47
CA ASN A 154 -13.56 -16.18 6.83
C ASN A 154 -12.95 -16.61 8.18
N GLY A 155 -11.74 -16.13 8.51
CA GLY A 155 -11.14 -16.35 9.82
C GLY A 155 -12.01 -15.79 10.96
N PHE A 156 -12.52 -14.57 10.80
CA PHE A 156 -13.47 -13.98 11.76
C PHE A 156 -14.80 -14.73 11.80
N LEU A 157 -15.41 -15.01 10.64
CA LEU A 157 -16.72 -15.67 10.57
C LEU A 157 -16.72 -17.07 11.18
N LYS A 158 -15.59 -17.79 11.13
CA LYS A 158 -15.41 -19.09 11.78
C LYS A 158 -14.98 -19.01 13.24
N GLY A 159 -14.74 -17.82 13.78
CA GLY A 159 -14.23 -17.62 15.14
C GLY A 159 -12.76 -18.05 15.33
N HIS A 160 -11.99 -18.20 14.24
CA HIS A 160 -10.58 -18.60 14.31
C HIS A 160 -9.67 -17.43 14.75
N ILE A 161 -10.08 -16.19 14.48
CA ILE A 161 -9.38 -14.97 14.90
C ILE A 161 -10.38 -14.00 15.53
N ALA A 162 -9.94 -13.28 16.55
CA ALA A 162 -10.73 -12.22 17.20
C ALA A 162 -10.28 -10.81 16.81
N SER A 163 -9.14 -10.68 16.12
CA SER A 163 -8.60 -9.41 15.61
C SER A 163 -7.69 -9.66 14.40
N VAL A 164 -7.26 -8.57 13.74
CA VAL A 164 -6.29 -8.64 12.63
C VAL A 164 -4.91 -8.32 13.17
N ALA A 165 -3.97 -9.24 12.93
CA ALA A 165 -2.58 -9.04 13.31
C ALA A 165 -1.88 -7.97 12.46
N GLU A 166 -0.70 -7.59 12.92
CA GLU A 166 0.15 -6.60 12.29
C GLU A 166 0.74 -7.11 10.97
N VAL A 167 1.41 -8.28 11.04
CA VAL A 167 2.26 -8.77 9.95
C VAL A 167 2.23 -10.29 9.76
N TRP A 168 2.62 -10.73 8.56
CA TRP A 168 2.86 -12.13 8.19
C TRP A 168 4.20 -12.28 7.46
N ASP A 169 4.67 -13.51 7.29
CA ASP A 169 5.85 -13.81 6.47
C ASP A 169 5.69 -13.34 5.01
N GLY A 170 6.82 -13.00 4.38
CA GLY A 170 6.83 -12.59 2.98
C GLY A 170 6.57 -13.75 2.02
N GLU A 171 7.15 -14.91 2.28
CA GLU A 171 6.94 -16.13 1.53
C GLU A 171 5.90 -17.00 2.24
N ASP A 172 4.91 -17.49 1.50
CA ASP A 172 3.84 -18.37 1.98
C ASP A 172 3.23 -17.92 3.33
N PRO A 173 2.67 -16.69 3.42
CA PRO A 173 2.11 -16.19 4.67
C PRO A 173 1.01 -17.11 5.19
N HIS A 174 1.15 -17.55 6.44
CA HIS A 174 0.18 -18.43 7.09
C HIS A 174 -0.12 -18.00 8.53
N PHE A 175 0.93 -17.84 9.35
CA PHE A 175 0.79 -17.51 10.76
C PHE A 175 0.95 -16.00 11.01
N PRO A 176 0.05 -15.38 11.81
CA PRO A 176 0.16 -13.98 12.19
C PRO A 176 1.35 -13.75 13.12
N LYS A 177 1.96 -12.57 13.03
CA LYS A 177 3.14 -12.13 13.79
C LYS A 177 3.04 -10.65 14.15
N GLY A 178 3.99 -10.19 14.95
CA GLY A 178 3.99 -8.81 15.46
C GLY A 178 2.85 -8.62 16.46
N ALA A 179 2.25 -7.44 16.47
CA ALA A 179 1.09 -7.19 17.31
C ALA A 179 -0.11 -8.07 16.88
N PRO A 180 -0.72 -8.86 17.78
CA PRO A 180 -1.81 -9.77 17.43
C PRO A 180 -3.12 -9.06 17.11
N ALA A 181 -3.29 -7.83 17.59
CA ALA A 181 -4.45 -6.97 17.37
C ALA A 181 -3.97 -5.56 17.01
N GLN A 182 -3.86 -5.29 15.71
CA GLN A 182 -3.25 -4.05 15.22
C GLN A 182 -4.31 -3.09 14.68
N GLY A 183 -4.37 -1.89 15.26
CA GLY A 183 -5.42 -0.91 14.97
C GLY A 183 -5.60 -0.56 13.49
N TRP A 184 -4.49 -0.27 12.77
CA TRP A 184 -4.58 0.06 11.34
C TRP A 184 -5.01 -1.12 10.46
N SER A 185 -4.76 -2.36 10.89
CA SER A 185 -5.10 -3.57 10.11
C SER A 185 -6.59 -3.86 10.26
N VAL A 186 -7.11 -3.68 11.47
CA VAL A 186 -8.55 -3.75 11.76
C VAL A 186 -9.29 -2.64 11.02
N PHE A 187 -8.80 -1.39 11.11
CA PHE A 187 -9.38 -0.24 10.40
C PHE A 187 -9.43 -0.49 8.89
N ALA A 188 -8.34 -0.95 8.28
CA ALA A 188 -8.31 -1.24 6.85
C ALA A 188 -9.37 -2.26 6.43
N LEU A 189 -9.55 -3.35 7.19
CA LEU A 189 -10.54 -4.37 6.88
C LEU A 189 -11.97 -3.82 7.04
N LEU A 190 -12.24 -3.06 8.11
CA LEU A 190 -13.53 -2.42 8.35
C LEU A 190 -13.91 -1.46 7.20
N GLU A 191 -12.99 -0.60 6.79
CA GLU A 191 -13.20 0.33 5.67
C GLU A 191 -13.49 -0.42 4.35
N ILE A 192 -12.84 -1.55 4.11
CA ILE A 192 -13.12 -2.38 2.92
C ILE A 192 -14.51 -2.99 2.99
N GLU A 193 -14.95 -3.46 4.16
CA GLU A 193 -16.32 -3.95 4.34
C GLU A 193 -17.36 -2.84 4.14
N GLU A 194 -17.11 -1.63 4.62
CA GLU A 194 -17.97 -0.47 4.34
C GLU A 194 -18.03 -0.12 2.86
N ILE A 195 -16.88 -0.13 2.18
CA ILE A 195 -16.80 0.04 0.73
C ILE A 195 -17.68 -1.00 0.04
N LEU A 196 -17.57 -2.26 0.44
CA LEU A 196 -18.38 -3.34 -0.12
C LEU A 196 -19.87 -3.16 0.14
N GLN A 197 -20.30 -2.64 1.29
CA GLN A 197 -21.71 -2.35 1.53
C GLN A 197 -22.26 -1.25 0.60
N LYS A 198 -21.41 -0.32 0.18
CA LYS A 198 -21.76 0.83 -0.67
C LYS A 198 -21.67 0.55 -2.19
N LEU A 199 -21.12 -0.60 -2.60
CA LEU A 199 -21.06 -1.08 -4.00
C LEU A 199 -22.33 -1.81 -4.40
#